data_AF-A0A094HEE9-F1
#
_entry.id   AF-A0A094HEE9-F1
#
_cell.length_a   1.000
_cell.length_b   1.000
_cell.length_c   1.000
_cell.angle_alpha   90.00
_cell.angle_beta   90.00
_cell.angle_gamma   90.00
#
_symmetry.space_group_name_H-M   'P 1'
#
loop_
_entity.id
_entity.type
_entity.pdbx_description
1 polymer ?
#
loop_
_entity_poly.entity_id
_entity_poly.type
_entity_poly.pdbx_seq_one_letter_code
_entity_poly.pdbx_strand_id
1 'polypeptide(L)'
;MSTSEAAVNGEPVGFSYENNALTWIKAPGTVSNGEDKGSILESDILAIIPTSTTPPAHTVYTIPTVSTPENTALPVPDVQLHQTILLGAPEAFISKHLLSSPTPHLSLPAEDIHVVISSKSGTGKAAAFFESVLAPALKVLGLGEDGYQVVHTISSETITELAGGTLREKAGRGVRQTVILLSGDGGVVELLNGLVGAEVS
;
A
#
# COMPACT_ATOMS: atom_id res chain seq x y z
N MET A 1 37.05 -3.11 -15.64
CA MET A 1 35.61 -3.18 -15.96
C MET A 1 34.91 -3.61 -14.67
N SER A 2 34.29 -2.70 -13.94
CA SER A 2 33.57 -3.06 -12.71
C SER A 2 32.23 -3.65 -13.11
N THR A 3 32.12 -4.97 -13.08
CA THR A 3 30.82 -5.64 -12.99
C THR A 3 30.18 -5.16 -11.69
N SER A 4 29.27 -4.19 -11.78
CA SER A 4 28.38 -3.87 -10.66
C SER A 4 27.66 -5.17 -10.30
N GLU A 5 28.01 -5.79 -9.18
CA GLU A 5 27.36 -7.02 -8.72
C GLU A 5 25.89 -6.71 -8.46
N ALA A 6 25.01 -7.23 -9.32
CA ALA A 6 23.59 -7.17 -9.11
C ALA A 6 23.22 -8.12 -7.96
N ALA A 7 22.38 -7.66 -7.03
CA ALA A 7 22.00 -8.45 -5.87
C ALA A 7 20.56 -8.21 -5.43
N VAL A 8 19.96 -9.22 -4.81
CA VAL A 8 18.66 -9.16 -4.15
C VAL A 8 18.84 -9.54 -2.69
N ASN A 9 18.50 -8.64 -1.77
CA ASN A 9 18.69 -8.82 -0.33
C ASN A 9 20.13 -9.24 0.06
N GLY A 10 21.13 -8.78 -0.71
CA GLY A 10 22.54 -9.11 -0.51
C GLY A 10 23.04 -10.36 -1.26
N GLU A 11 22.14 -11.14 -1.86
CA GLU A 11 22.49 -12.33 -2.64
C GLU A 11 22.74 -11.96 -4.12
N PRO A 12 23.88 -12.37 -4.72
CA PRO A 12 24.18 -12.09 -6.13
C PRO A 12 23.21 -12.75 -7.11
N VAL A 13 22.71 -11.98 -8.07
CA VAL A 13 21.74 -12.46 -9.06
C VAL A 13 21.97 -11.90 -10.46
N GLY A 14 21.39 -12.56 -11.47
CA GLY A 14 21.18 -11.98 -12.80
C GLY A 14 19.72 -11.52 -12.95
N PHE A 15 19.50 -10.24 -13.28
CA PHE A 15 18.16 -9.70 -13.55
C PHE A 15 17.75 -9.89 -15.01
N SER A 16 16.46 -10.14 -15.22
CA SER A 16 15.76 -9.97 -16.49
C SER A 16 14.45 -9.23 -16.24
N TYR A 17 14.10 -8.30 -17.12
CA TYR A 17 12.90 -7.49 -17.00
C TYR A 17 12.13 -7.50 -18.32
N GLU A 18 11.03 -8.26 -18.32
CA GLU A 18 10.16 -8.48 -19.48
C GLU A 18 8.73 -8.66 -19.00
N ASN A 19 7.74 -8.36 -19.85
CA ASN A 19 6.31 -8.56 -19.56
C ASN A 19 5.84 -7.96 -18.21
N ASN A 20 6.34 -6.76 -17.87
CA ASN A 20 6.04 -6.06 -16.60
C ASN A 20 6.38 -6.90 -15.35
N ALA A 21 7.38 -7.77 -15.45
CA ALA A 21 7.89 -8.56 -14.33
C ALA A 21 9.42 -8.45 -14.27
N LEU A 22 9.94 -8.07 -13.11
CA LEU A 22 11.35 -8.22 -12.81
C LEU A 22 11.57 -9.64 -12.30
N THR A 23 12.37 -10.42 -13.01
CA THR A 23 12.76 -11.77 -12.60
C THR A 23 14.25 -11.82 -12.34
N TRP A 24 14.67 -12.72 -11.46
CA TRP A 24 16.08 -12.95 -11.21
C TRP A 24 16.37 -14.42 -10.93
N ILE A 25 17.61 -14.81 -11.21
CA ILE A 25 18.14 -16.14 -10.94
C ILE A 25 19.40 -15.98 -10.10
N LYS A 26 19.56 -16.83 -9.08
CA LYS A 26 20.79 -16.86 -8.26
C LYS A 26 22.00 -17.22 -9.12
N ALA A 27 23.15 -16.63 -8.82
CA ALA A 27 24.39 -16.92 -9.53
C ALA A 27 24.79 -18.41 -9.37
N PRO A 28 25.35 -19.06 -10.41
CA PRO A 28 25.80 -20.46 -10.30
C PRO A 28 26.87 -20.61 -9.21
N GLY A 29 26.64 -21.51 -8.24
CA GLY A 29 27.60 -21.83 -7.16
C GLY A 29 27.18 -21.40 -5.75
N THR A 30 26.06 -20.68 -5.59
CA THR A 30 25.46 -20.44 -4.27
C THR A 30 24.65 -21.65 -3.81
N VAL A 31 25.00 -22.20 -2.64
CA VAL A 31 24.26 -23.28 -1.97
C VAL A 31 23.00 -22.69 -1.35
N SER A 32 21.79 -23.13 -1.73
CA SER A 32 20.56 -22.64 -1.09
C SER A 32 19.42 -23.66 -1.06
N ASN A 33 18.60 -23.57 0.00
CA ASN A 33 17.43 -24.42 0.28
C ASN A 33 16.10 -23.87 -0.30
N GLY A 34 16.14 -22.97 -1.29
CA GLY A 34 14.94 -22.28 -1.82
C GLY A 34 14.92 -22.21 -3.33
N GLU A 35 13.81 -21.75 -3.92
CA GLU A 35 13.68 -21.58 -5.37
C GLU A 35 14.81 -20.69 -5.92
N ASP A 36 15.50 -21.18 -6.95
CA ASP A 36 16.63 -20.49 -7.58
C ASP A 36 16.21 -19.26 -8.39
N LYS A 37 14.89 -19.02 -8.50
CA LYS A 37 14.28 -17.95 -9.28
C LYS A 37 13.33 -17.13 -8.41
N GLY A 38 13.45 -15.81 -8.46
CA GLY A 38 12.48 -14.89 -7.86
C GLY A 38 11.84 -13.98 -8.90
N SER A 39 10.73 -13.34 -8.52
CA SER A 39 9.98 -12.42 -9.38
C SER A 39 9.27 -11.34 -8.58
N ILE A 40 9.18 -10.13 -9.16
CA ILE A 40 8.31 -9.04 -8.73
C ILE A 40 7.49 -8.60 -9.94
N LEU A 41 6.17 -8.63 -9.81
CA LEU A 41 5.26 -8.06 -10.81
C LEU A 41 5.13 -6.55 -10.59
N GLU A 42 5.09 -5.77 -11.67
CA GLU A 42 4.83 -4.32 -11.56
C GLU A 42 3.49 -4.00 -10.92
N SER A 43 2.48 -4.86 -11.12
CA SER A 43 1.15 -4.71 -10.51
C SER A 43 1.19 -4.74 -8.99
N ASP A 44 2.21 -5.36 -8.41
CA ASP A 44 2.32 -5.56 -6.98
C ASP A 44 3.13 -4.44 -6.31
N ILE A 45 3.75 -3.53 -7.09
CA ILE A 45 4.64 -2.51 -6.54
C ILE A 45 3.83 -1.38 -5.92
N LEU A 46 4.06 -1.14 -4.64
CA LEU A 46 3.59 0.04 -3.92
C LEU A 46 4.50 1.25 -4.22
N ALA A 47 5.81 1.07 -4.00
CA ALA A 47 6.79 2.14 -4.14
C ALA A 47 8.21 1.59 -4.25
N ILE A 48 9.08 2.34 -4.94
CA ILE A 48 10.52 2.12 -4.95
C ILE A 48 11.21 3.33 -4.33
N ILE A 49 12.04 3.10 -3.33
CA ILE A 49 12.77 4.14 -2.59
C ILE A 49 14.27 3.94 -2.80
N PRO A 50 15.03 4.97 -3.23
CA PRO A 50 16.48 4.88 -3.33
C PRO A 50 17.10 4.85 -1.92
N THR A 51 18.00 3.89 -1.68
CA THR A 51 18.69 3.73 -0.38
C THR A 51 20.18 4.03 -0.45
N SER A 52 20.80 3.88 -1.62
CA SER A 52 22.17 4.30 -1.88
C SER A 52 22.31 4.74 -3.33
N THR A 53 23.15 5.74 -3.59
CA THR A 53 23.46 6.22 -4.93
C THR A 53 24.72 5.60 -5.52
N THR A 54 25.61 5.04 -4.68
CA THR A 54 26.88 4.44 -5.11
C THR A 54 27.30 3.28 -4.19
N PRO A 55 27.14 2.01 -4.61
CA PRO A 55 26.39 1.56 -5.78
C PRO A 55 24.87 1.82 -5.65
N PRO A 56 24.14 1.97 -6.76
CA PRO A 56 22.70 2.28 -6.74
C PRO A 56 21.91 1.11 -6.14
N ALA A 57 21.36 1.34 -4.95
CA ALA A 57 20.52 0.41 -4.23
C ALA A 57 19.13 1.01 -4.03
N HIS A 58 18.12 0.16 -4.16
CA HIS A 58 16.72 0.53 -4.06
C HIS A 58 16.00 -0.45 -3.15
N THR A 59 15.12 0.07 -2.30
CA THR A 59 14.15 -0.75 -1.59
C THR A 59 12.85 -0.73 -2.37
N VAL A 60 12.39 -1.91 -2.77
CA VAL A 60 11.10 -2.11 -3.44
C VAL A 60 10.11 -2.62 -2.41
N TYR A 61 9.00 -1.90 -2.28
CA TYR A 61 7.86 -2.27 -1.47
C TYR A 61 6.78 -2.86 -2.36
N THR A 62 6.32 -4.07 -2.06
CA THR A 62 5.28 -4.76 -2.83
C THR A 62 4.13 -5.25 -1.95
N ILE A 63 2.94 -5.37 -2.51
CA ILE A 63 1.74 -5.93 -1.87
C ILE A 63 1.21 -7.07 -2.76
N PRO A 64 1.90 -8.22 -2.83
CA PRO A 64 1.42 -9.37 -3.59
C PRO A 64 0.21 -10.02 -2.93
N THR A 65 -0.65 -10.61 -3.75
CA THR A 65 -1.72 -11.50 -3.28
C THR A 65 -1.15 -12.85 -2.86
N VAL A 66 -1.46 -13.30 -1.65
CA VAL A 66 -1.00 -14.59 -1.12
C VAL A 66 -1.98 -15.68 -1.54
N SER A 67 -1.61 -16.47 -2.55
CA SER A 67 -2.39 -17.61 -3.02
C SER A 67 -2.12 -18.85 -2.14
N THR A 68 -2.90 -19.05 -1.08
CA THR A 68 -2.95 -20.35 -0.37
C THR A 68 -4.19 -21.15 -0.79
N PRO A 69 -4.16 -22.50 -0.72
CA PRO A 69 -5.34 -23.33 -1.01
C PRO A 69 -6.57 -22.93 -0.17
N GLU A 70 -6.36 -22.54 1.08
CA GLU A 70 -7.40 -22.02 1.97
C GLU A 70 -7.92 -20.63 1.53
N ASN A 71 -7.08 -19.79 0.91
CA ASN A 71 -7.46 -18.46 0.43
C ASN A 71 -8.34 -18.47 -0.83
N THR A 72 -8.30 -19.53 -1.63
CA THR A 72 -9.14 -19.62 -2.85
C THR A 72 -10.64 -19.69 -2.54
N ALA A 73 -11.01 -20.02 -1.29
CA ALA A 73 -12.39 -20.06 -0.82
C ALA A 73 -12.83 -18.75 -0.11
N LEU A 74 -11.92 -17.81 0.13
CA LEU A 74 -12.23 -16.54 0.78
C LEU A 74 -12.53 -15.44 -0.25
N PRO A 75 -13.53 -14.58 -0.02
CA PRO A 75 -13.90 -13.51 -0.95
C PRO A 75 -12.88 -12.34 -1.00
N VAL A 76 -11.89 -12.32 -0.11
CA VAL A 76 -10.86 -11.27 -0.04
C VAL A 76 -9.49 -11.94 0.04
N PRO A 77 -8.56 -11.67 -0.91
CA PRO A 77 -7.23 -12.25 -0.89
C PRO A 77 -6.45 -11.71 0.32
N ASP A 78 -5.74 -12.58 1.03
CA ASP A 78 -4.75 -12.09 1.98
C ASP A 78 -3.62 -11.43 1.19
N VAL A 79 -3.23 -10.25 1.64
CA VAL A 79 -2.13 -9.48 1.07
C VAL A 79 -1.17 -9.11 2.19
N GLN A 80 0.11 -8.96 1.86
CA GLN A 80 1.15 -8.62 2.82
C GLN A 80 2.11 -7.61 2.21
N LEU A 81 2.52 -6.62 3.00
CA LEU A 81 3.56 -5.70 2.58
C LEU A 81 4.93 -6.41 2.66
N HIS A 82 5.58 -6.55 1.51
CA HIS A 82 6.92 -7.11 1.40
C HIS A 82 7.94 -6.02 1.10
N GLN A 83 9.16 -6.22 1.60
CA GLN A 83 10.30 -5.37 1.33
C GLN A 83 11.40 -6.18 0.65
N THR A 84 11.88 -5.72 -0.50
CA THR A 84 12.99 -6.33 -1.22
C THR A 84 14.05 -5.28 -1.54
N ILE A 85 15.30 -5.54 -1.18
CA ILE A 85 16.43 -4.65 -1.51
C ILE A 85 17.02 -5.12 -2.84
N LEU A 86 17.07 -4.23 -3.82
CA LEU A 86 17.65 -4.46 -5.13
C LEU A 86 18.92 -3.62 -5.30
N LEU A 87 20.00 -4.26 -5.69
CA LEU A 87 21.26 -3.64 -6.09
C LEU A 87 21.47 -3.87 -7.59
N GLY A 88 21.66 -2.80 -8.37
CA GLY A 88 21.93 -2.94 -9.81
C GLY A 88 20.76 -3.47 -10.65
N ALA A 89 19.51 -3.26 -10.21
CA ALA A 89 18.32 -3.59 -11.00
C ALA A 89 18.16 -2.69 -12.25
N PRO A 90 17.49 -3.17 -13.31
CA PRO A 90 17.30 -2.40 -14.54
C PRO A 90 16.59 -1.05 -14.31
N GLU A 91 17.12 0.03 -14.87
CA GLU A 91 16.55 1.38 -14.74
C GLU A 91 15.11 1.47 -15.29
N ALA A 92 14.81 0.72 -16.35
CA ALA A 92 13.47 0.63 -16.93
C ALA A 92 12.41 0.09 -15.96
N PHE A 93 12.81 -0.74 -14.99
CA PHE A 93 11.96 -1.21 -13.92
C PHE A 93 11.86 -0.19 -12.78
N ILE A 94 13.00 0.37 -12.35
CA ILE A 94 13.08 1.29 -11.21
C ILE A 94 12.33 2.61 -11.48
N SER A 95 12.58 3.24 -12.62
CA SER A 95 12.11 4.60 -12.92
C SER A 95 10.59 4.76 -12.90
N LYS A 96 9.84 3.69 -13.22
CA LYS A 96 8.37 3.71 -13.28
C LYS A 96 7.70 3.92 -11.92
N HIS A 97 8.29 3.36 -10.86
CA HIS A 97 7.70 3.31 -9.52
C HIS A 97 8.56 4.03 -8.48
N LEU A 98 9.54 4.81 -8.93
CA LEU A 98 10.39 5.60 -8.05
C LEU A 98 9.55 6.67 -7.34
N LEU A 99 9.49 6.59 -6.01
CA LEU A 99 8.74 7.54 -5.20
C LEU A 99 9.44 8.90 -5.22
N SER A 100 8.98 9.77 -6.12
CA SER A 100 9.64 11.05 -6.43
C SER A 100 9.04 12.22 -5.66
N SER A 101 7.76 12.14 -5.31
CA SER A 101 7.05 13.17 -4.56
C SER A 101 5.90 12.57 -3.76
N PRO A 102 5.49 13.19 -2.64
CA PRO A 102 4.30 12.77 -1.92
C PRO A 102 3.07 12.89 -2.82
N THR A 103 2.13 11.96 -2.72
CA THR A 103 0.90 12.03 -3.52
C THR A 103 0.04 13.21 -3.03
N PRO A 104 -0.60 14.00 -3.91
CA PRO A 104 -1.34 15.20 -3.49
C PRO A 104 -2.47 14.93 -2.49
N HIS A 105 -3.01 13.71 -2.49
CA HIS A 105 -4.07 13.28 -1.57
C HIS A 105 -3.55 12.92 -0.18
N LEU A 106 -2.26 12.58 -0.06
CA LEU A 106 -1.62 12.25 1.20
C LEU A 106 -0.75 13.40 1.74
N SER A 107 -0.67 14.50 1.00
CA SER A 107 0.08 15.72 1.40
C SER A 107 -0.76 16.73 2.19
N LEU A 108 -1.95 16.34 2.63
CA LEU A 108 -2.85 17.20 3.40
C LEU A 108 -2.43 17.24 4.88
N PRO A 109 -2.88 18.25 5.65
CA PRO A 109 -2.75 18.23 7.10
C PRO A 109 -3.33 16.95 7.71
N ALA A 110 -2.76 16.49 8.83
CA ALA A 110 -3.14 15.24 9.46
C ALA A 110 -4.62 15.21 9.89
N GLU A 111 -5.18 16.36 10.26
CA GLU A 111 -6.58 16.54 10.62
C GLU A 111 -7.55 16.45 9.43
N ASP A 112 -7.04 16.43 8.19
CA ASP A 112 -7.80 16.35 6.94
C ASP A 112 -7.67 14.98 6.24
N ILE A 113 -6.88 14.08 6.80
CA ILE A 113 -6.73 12.70 6.33
C ILE A 113 -7.37 11.78 7.35
N HIS A 114 -8.39 11.01 6.94
CA HIS A 114 -9.12 10.10 7.82
C HIS A 114 -9.03 8.66 7.30
N VAL A 115 -8.59 7.74 8.17
CA VAL A 115 -8.67 6.30 7.93
C VAL A 115 -9.83 5.75 8.74
N VAL A 116 -10.89 5.35 8.05
CA VAL A 116 -12.11 4.83 8.68
C VAL A 116 -12.08 3.30 8.62
N ILE A 117 -12.12 2.65 9.78
CA ILE A 117 -12.00 1.21 9.94
C ILE A 117 -13.34 0.65 10.39
N SER A 118 -14.03 -0.06 9.49
CA SER A 118 -15.35 -0.61 9.79
C SER A 118 -15.27 -1.91 10.59
N SER A 119 -15.82 -1.90 11.81
CA SER A 119 -15.91 -3.11 12.66
C SER A 119 -16.81 -4.21 12.07
N LYS A 120 -17.77 -3.84 11.22
CA LYS A 120 -18.67 -4.77 10.51
C LYS A 120 -18.28 -4.97 9.04
N SER A 121 -17.02 -4.75 8.67
CA SER A 121 -16.54 -5.11 7.33
C SER A 121 -16.90 -6.58 7.02
N GLY A 122 -17.29 -6.87 5.77
CA GLY A 122 -17.91 -8.16 5.42
C GLY A 122 -17.11 -9.41 5.81
N THR A 123 -15.79 -9.30 5.96
CA THR A 123 -14.90 -10.37 6.42
C THR A 123 -14.34 -10.18 7.84
N GLY A 124 -14.64 -9.05 8.50
CA GLY A 124 -14.08 -8.68 9.80
C GLY A 124 -12.57 -8.39 9.81
N LYS A 125 -11.91 -8.39 8.64
CA LYS A 125 -10.44 -8.27 8.51
C LYS A 125 -9.93 -6.82 8.43
N ALA A 126 -10.81 -5.82 8.42
CA ALA A 126 -10.41 -4.42 8.19
C ALA A 126 -9.36 -3.89 9.18
N ALA A 127 -9.50 -4.21 10.48
CA ALA A 127 -8.52 -3.79 11.50
C ALA A 127 -7.17 -4.48 11.30
N ALA A 128 -7.16 -5.80 11.09
CA ALA A 128 -5.93 -6.54 10.83
C ALA A 128 -5.23 -6.07 9.55
N PHE A 129 -5.99 -5.76 8.49
CA PHE A 129 -5.45 -5.20 7.26
C PHE A 129 -4.86 -3.79 7.47
N PHE A 130 -5.53 -2.95 8.26
CA PHE A 130 -5.00 -1.64 8.63
C PHE A 130 -3.63 -1.77 9.30
N GLU A 131 -3.53 -2.60 10.35
CA GLU A 131 -2.31 -2.76 11.15
C GLU A 131 -1.17 -3.40 10.35
N SER A 132 -1.47 -4.45 9.58
CA SER A 132 -0.43 -5.27 8.92
C SER A 132 -0.01 -4.76 7.53
N VAL A 133 -0.86 -3.98 6.86
CA VAL A 133 -0.63 -3.58 5.47
C VAL A 133 -0.75 -2.07 5.28
N LEU A 134 -1.93 -1.49 5.56
CA LEU A 134 -2.17 -0.09 5.19
C LEU A 134 -1.30 0.88 5.99
N ALA A 135 -1.23 0.76 7.32
CA ALA A 135 -0.42 1.67 8.14
C ALA A 135 1.08 1.60 7.77
N PRO A 136 1.69 0.41 7.61
CA PRO A 136 3.05 0.30 7.07
C PRO A 136 3.18 0.90 5.65
N ALA A 137 2.21 0.70 4.77
CA ALA A 137 2.22 1.25 3.41
C ALA A 137 2.14 2.79 3.42
N LEU A 138 1.29 3.38 4.25
CA LEU A 138 1.19 4.83 4.42
C LEU A 138 2.52 5.41 4.91
N LYS A 139 3.19 4.73 5.85
CA LYS A 139 4.53 5.11 6.33
C LYS A 139 5.56 5.13 5.21
N VAL A 140 5.55 4.13 4.33
CA VAL A 140 6.41 4.09 3.14
C VAL A 140 6.13 5.27 2.20
N LEU A 141 4.87 5.66 2.07
CA LEU A 141 4.45 6.83 1.29
C LEU A 141 4.69 8.18 1.98
N GLY A 142 5.33 8.18 3.16
CA GLY A 142 5.70 9.38 3.91
C GLY A 142 4.71 9.83 4.96
N LEU A 143 3.66 9.05 5.25
CA LEU A 143 2.64 9.35 6.26
C LEU A 143 2.88 8.50 7.50
N GLY A 144 3.51 9.11 8.50
CA GLY A 144 3.66 8.50 9.82
C GLY A 144 2.32 8.36 10.55
N GLU A 145 2.37 7.76 11.74
CA GLU A 145 1.18 7.49 12.58
C GLU A 145 0.41 8.77 12.95
N ASP A 146 1.12 9.89 13.13
CA ASP A 146 0.53 11.20 13.41
C ASP A 146 0.07 11.94 12.14
N GLY A 147 0.22 11.34 10.96
CA GLY A 147 -0.08 11.94 9.66
C GLY A 147 -1.54 11.81 9.22
N TYR A 148 -2.40 11.16 10.02
CA TYR A 148 -3.81 10.94 9.72
C TYR A 148 -4.61 10.66 10.99
N GLN A 149 -5.93 10.81 10.91
CA GLN A 149 -6.86 10.44 11.97
C GLN A 149 -7.40 9.03 11.75
N VAL A 150 -7.35 8.17 12.76
CA VAL A 150 -7.96 6.84 12.72
C VAL A 150 -9.34 6.88 13.36
N VAL A 151 -10.36 6.41 12.64
CA VAL A 151 -11.74 6.32 13.12
C VAL A 151 -12.19 4.86 13.09
N HIS A 152 -12.29 4.24 14.26
CA HIS A 152 -12.87 2.91 14.39
C HIS A 152 -14.40 3.03 14.48
N THR A 153 -15.12 2.36 13.61
CA THR A 153 -16.59 2.35 13.69
C THR A 153 -17.04 1.40 14.78
N ILE A 154 -18.02 1.83 15.56
CA ILE A 154 -18.75 0.97 16.50
C ILE A 154 -20.14 0.61 15.96
N SER A 155 -20.63 1.39 15.00
CA SER A 155 -21.89 1.19 14.28
C SER A 155 -21.84 1.91 12.91
N SER A 156 -22.88 1.71 12.10
CA SER A 156 -23.13 2.47 10.86
C SER A 156 -23.32 3.98 11.10
N GLU A 157 -23.75 4.35 12.31
CA GLU A 157 -23.94 5.75 12.71
C GLU A 157 -22.59 6.47 12.78
N THR A 158 -21.50 5.78 13.17
CA THR A 158 -20.17 6.42 13.28
C THR A 158 -19.71 7.03 11.95
N ILE A 159 -19.94 6.34 10.82
CA ILE A 159 -19.58 6.86 9.49
C ILE A 159 -20.48 8.04 9.14
N THR A 160 -21.78 7.91 9.40
CA THR A 160 -22.76 8.95 9.10
C THR A 160 -22.51 10.23 9.91
N GLU A 161 -22.14 10.11 11.19
CA GLU A 161 -21.80 11.22 12.08
C GLU A 161 -20.52 11.92 11.65
N LEU A 162 -19.45 11.16 11.35
CA LEU A 162 -18.20 11.72 10.82
C LEU A 162 -18.46 12.49 9.52
N ALA A 163 -19.24 11.88 8.63
CA ALA A 163 -19.61 12.44 7.32
C ALA A 163 -20.43 13.72 7.47
N GLY A 164 -21.56 13.66 8.19
CA GLY A 164 -22.49 14.78 8.35
C GLY A 164 -21.98 15.91 9.25
N GLY A 165 -21.03 15.62 10.14
CA GLY A 165 -20.35 16.60 10.99
C GLY A 165 -19.07 17.11 10.32
N THR A 166 -17.93 16.60 10.77
CA THR A 166 -16.59 17.12 10.44
C THR A 166 -16.33 17.20 8.94
N LEU A 167 -16.64 16.14 8.18
CA LEU A 167 -16.33 16.11 6.75
C LEU A 167 -17.21 17.11 5.98
N ARG A 168 -18.52 17.10 6.20
CA ARG A 168 -19.44 18.03 5.53
C ARG A 168 -19.17 19.48 5.88
N GLU A 169 -18.85 19.79 7.14
CA GLU A 169 -18.52 21.14 7.58
C GLU A 169 -17.26 21.68 6.89
N LYS A 170 -16.19 20.87 6.85
CA LYS A 170 -14.93 21.20 6.18
C LYS A 170 -15.13 21.31 4.66
N ALA A 171 -15.85 20.37 4.04
CA ALA A 171 -16.21 20.41 2.63
C ALA A 171 -17.03 21.66 2.26
N GLY A 172 -17.97 22.07 3.11
CA GLY A 172 -18.77 23.29 2.93
C GLY A 172 -17.94 24.58 2.95
N ARG A 173 -16.75 24.56 3.57
CA ARG A 173 -15.75 25.63 3.52
C ARG A 173 -14.76 25.51 2.36
N GLY A 174 -14.89 24.50 1.50
CA GLY A 174 -13.95 24.22 0.42
C GLY A 174 -12.62 23.62 0.89
N VAL A 175 -12.55 23.09 2.12
CA VAL A 175 -11.35 22.41 2.62
C VAL A 175 -11.27 21.03 1.96
N ARG A 176 -10.13 20.73 1.33
CA ARG A 176 -9.88 19.42 0.73
C ARG A 176 -9.54 18.42 1.81
N GLN A 177 -10.12 17.22 1.72
CA GLN A 177 -9.93 16.14 2.67
C GLN A 177 -9.71 14.82 1.93
N THR A 178 -9.05 13.87 2.58
CA THR A 178 -8.87 12.51 2.08
C THR A 178 -9.46 11.52 3.07
N VAL A 179 -10.33 10.64 2.58
CA VAL A 179 -10.90 9.55 3.39
C VAL A 179 -10.47 8.22 2.79
N ILE A 180 -9.76 7.43 3.57
CA ILE A 180 -9.43 6.04 3.27
C ILE A 180 -10.41 5.16 4.03
N LEU A 181 -11.35 4.55 3.31
CA LEU A 181 -12.44 3.79 3.89
C LEU A 181 -12.16 2.28 3.80
N LEU A 182 -11.92 1.65 4.95
CA LEU A 182 -11.82 0.20 5.08
C LEU A 182 -13.19 -0.36 5.49
N SER A 183 -14.09 -0.45 4.52
CA SER A 183 -15.45 -0.96 4.69
C SER A 183 -15.92 -1.72 3.45
N GLY A 184 -17.11 -2.31 3.51
CA GLY A 184 -17.82 -2.77 2.32
C GLY A 184 -18.66 -1.65 1.70
N ASP A 185 -19.45 -2.00 0.68
CA ASP A 185 -20.30 -1.05 -0.05
C ASP A 185 -21.25 -0.25 0.86
N GLY A 186 -21.74 -0.89 1.94
CA GLY A 186 -22.58 -0.21 2.94
C GLY A 186 -21.90 1.01 3.57
N GLY A 187 -20.59 0.94 3.86
CA GLY A 187 -19.86 2.08 4.41
C GLY A 187 -19.70 3.23 3.42
N VAL A 188 -19.61 2.92 2.12
CA VAL A 188 -19.57 3.94 1.07
C VAL A 188 -20.91 4.68 1.01
N VAL A 189 -22.02 3.93 1.05
CA VAL A 189 -23.38 4.48 1.05
C VAL A 189 -23.60 5.38 2.28
N GLU A 190 -23.20 4.93 3.47
CA GLU A 190 -23.30 5.71 4.72
C GLU A 190 -22.50 7.02 4.66
N LEU A 191 -21.26 6.95 4.15
CA LEU A 191 -20.40 8.14 3.97
C LEU A 191 -21.04 9.15 3.01
N LEU A 192 -21.54 8.69 1.87
CA LEU A 192 -22.17 9.57 0.88
C LEU A 192 -23.48 10.18 1.41
N ASN A 193 -24.32 9.40 2.06
CA ASN A 193 -25.58 9.89 2.63
C ASN A 193 -25.33 10.93 3.73
N GLY A 194 -24.31 10.76 4.55
CA GLY A 194 -23.91 11.76 5.55
C GLY A 194 -23.41 13.06 4.92
N LEU A 195 -22.64 12.97 3.83
CA LEU A 195 -22.09 14.14 3.11
C LEU A 195 -23.15 14.96 2.37
N VAL A 196 -24.03 14.30 1.63
CA VAL A 196 -25.14 14.95 0.92
C VAL A 196 -26.14 15.55 1.92
N GLY A 197 -26.19 14.97 3.12
CA GLY A 197 -27.23 15.21 4.08
C GLY A 197 -28.48 14.54 3.56
N ALA A 198 -28.78 13.33 4.03
CA ALA A 198 -30.07 12.72 3.79
C ALA A 198 -31.15 13.77 4.06
N GLU A 199 -31.83 14.21 3.00
CA GLU A 199 -33.01 15.06 3.16
C GLU A 199 -34.03 14.21 3.90
N VAL A 200 -34.15 14.45 5.20
CA VAL A 200 -35.31 14.02 5.96
C VAL A 200 -36.42 14.99 5.56
N SER A 201 -37.12 14.64 4.48
CA SER A 201 -38.48 15.16 4.21
C SER A 201 -39.47 14.53 5.17
#